data_AF-A0A7C3HA82-F1
#
_entry.id   AF-A0A7C3HA82-F1
#
_cell.length_a   1.000
_cell.length_b   1.000
_cell.length_c   1.000
_cell.angle_alpha   90.00
_cell.angle_beta   90.00
_cell.angle_gamma   90.00
#
_symmetry.space_group_name_H-M   'P 1'
#
loop_
_entity.id
_entity.type
_entity.pdbx_description
1 polymer ?
#
loop_
_entity_poly.entity_id
_entity_poly.type
_entity_poly.pdbx_seq_one_letter_code
_entity_poly.pdbx_strand_id
1 'polypeptide(L)'
;DPELAKNTVQSLLTIFVESTLGDTRKDSDSARKFIDDQIKEYEKRLIEAENRVKDFKRKNAGMMPGSGENYFSQLKAAKGQLSVVELELKQAQNLRDELKRQVAGEEPVFGIVPSSVSSVGGMSHPLDSRIAALEQRLDELLLKYTDKHPDVINARETKKRLEKQRDKDLAEMKKTMPNFHQATGLNQNPVYQQLKISLSQAEAKIAGLLPRVNEYRENVKRLETLADTIPQIEADLKNLNRDYNINKRNYEQLLSRRESARLSERAESSADDVKFRVIDPPRAAFEPIGPNRPLFESVVLLGGLVAGVAFAFFLSLIKPMFDTPKRLQEVTQMPVLGYVSRVWTPREKKRRRLEIISFGVVGLALLLLFTGMLTIELMEIDLMASIKSRLG
;
A
#
# COMPACT_ATOMS: atom_id res chain seq x y z
N ASP A 1 -12.29 -45.14 46.54
CA ASP A 1 -13.62 -44.51 46.67
C ASP A 1 -14.17 -44.27 45.26
N PRO A 2 -15.19 -45.04 44.83
CA PRO A 2 -15.74 -44.96 43.48
C PRO A 2 -16.51 -43.66 43.23
N GLU A 3 -17.04 -42.99 44.26
CA GLU A 3 -17.70 -41.69 44.10
C GLU A 3 -16.69 -40.57 43.82
N LEU A 4 -15.55 -40.59 44.51
CA LEU A 4 -14.45 -39.65 44.27
C LEU A 4 -13.90 -39.76 42.83
N ALA A 5 -13.75 -40.98 42.32
CA ALA A 5 -13.30 -41.22 40.94
C ALA A 5 -14.33 -40.70 39.91
N LYS A 6 -15.62 -40.94 40.14
CA LYS A 6 -16.68 -40.39 39.30
C LYS A 6 -16.67 -38.86 39.30
N ASN A 7 -16.59 -38.24 40.48
CA ASN A 7 -16.66 -36.79 40.63
C ASN A 7 -15.45 -36.10 39.98
N THR A 8 -14.25 -36.67 40.09
CA THR A 8 -13.05 -36.13 39.43
C THR A 8 -13.15 -36.15 37.91
N VAL A 9 -13.62 -37.25 37.32
CA VAL A 9 -13.85 -37.34 35.86
C VAL A 9 -14.95 -36.37 35.42
N GLN A 10 -16.03 -36.27 36.19
CA GLN A 10 -17.12 -35.32 35.90
C GLN A 10 -16.63 -33.87 35.94
N SER A 11 -15.86 -33.48 36.96
CA SER A 11 -15.28 -32.14 37.06
C SER A 11 -14.31 -31.85 35.92
N LEU A 12 -13.45 -32.81 35.55
CA LEU A 12 -12.54 -32.66 34.41
C LEU A 12 -13.30 -32.43 33.11
N LEU A 13 -14.40 -33.18 32.89
CA LEU A 13 -15.24 -33.04 31.71
C LEU A 13 -15.93 -31.67 31.68
N THR A 14 -16.49 -31.22 32.80
CA THR A 14 -17.08 -29.87 32.91
C THR A 14 -16.06 -28.79 32.62
N ILE A 15 -14.87 -28.86 33.23
CA ILE A 15 -13.78 -27.90 32.99
C ILE A 15 -13.36 -27.90 31.52
N PHE A 16 -13.25 -29.07 30.89
CA PHE A 16 -12.89 -29.19 29.48
C PHE A 16 -13.93 -28.50 28.57
N VAL A 17 -15.22 -28.75 28.80
CA VAL A 17 -16.31 -28.13 28.02
C VAL A 17 -16.35 -26.61 28.25
N GLU A 18 -16.22 -26.15 29.50
CA GLU A 18 -16.23 -24.72 29.83
C GLU A 18 -14.99 -23.99 29.30
N SER A 19 -13.80 -24.60 29.39
CA SER A 19 -12.55 -24.05 28.86
C SER A 19 -12.59 -23.94 27.33
N THR A 20 -13.02 -24.99 26.63
CA THR A 20 -13.07 -24.99 25.16
C THR A 20 -14.06 -23.96 24.61
N LEU A 21 -15.21 -23.78 25.26
CA LEU A 21 -16.19 -22.74 24.90
C LEU A 21 -15.70 -21.32 25.26
N GLY A 22 -15.01 -21.18 26.39
CA GLY A 22 -14.45 -19.91 26.83
C GLY A 22 -13.30 -19.42 25.95
N ASP A 23 -12.41 -20.32 25.54
CA ASP A 23 -11.23 -20.00 24.73
C ASP A 23 -11.62 -19.64 23.29
N THR A 24 -12.53 -20.39 22.67
CA THR A 24 -13.05 -20.07 21.31
C THR A 24 -13.73 -18.71 21.24
N ARG A 25 -14.47 -18.31 22.29
CA ARG A 25 -15.10 -16.99 22.36
C ARG A 25 -14.08 -15.86 22.53
N LYS A 26 -13.06 -16.05 23.39
CA LYS A 26 -11.97 -15.07 23.57
C LYS A 26 -11.16 -14.88 22.28
N ASP A 27 -10.85 -15.97 21.59
CA ASP A 27 -10.10 -15.94 20.33
C ASP A 27 -10.88 -15.15 19.27
N SER A 28 -12.18 -15.42 19.13
CA SER A 28 -13.07 -14.70 18.21
C SER A 28 -13.18 -13.20 18.53
N ASP A 29 -13.31 -12.84 19.81
CA ASP A 29 -13.34 -11.44 20.25
C ASP A 29 -12.00 -10.73 19.99
N SER A 30 -10.87 -11.42 20.17
CA SER A 30 -9.54 -10.87 19.89
C SER A 30 -9.32 -10.63 18.39
N ALA A 31 -9.75 -11.57 17.55
CA ALA A 31 -9.69 -11.45 16.10
C ALA A 31 -10.59 -10.31 15.59
N ARG A 32 -11.81 -10.15 16.17
CA ARG A 32 -12.70 -9.04 15.83
C ARG A 32 -12.07 -7.69 16.17
N LYS A 33 -11.53 -7.53 17.38
CA LYS A 33 -10.82 -6.31 17.78
C LYS A 33 -9.65 -5.99 16.86
N PHE A 34 -8.84 -7.00 16.53
CA PHE A 34 -7.74 -6.84 15.58
C PHE A 34 -8.23 -6.34 14.22
N ILE A 35 -9.27 -6.95 13.64
CA ILE A 35 -9.85 -6.51 12.37
C ILE A 35 -10.38 -5.07 12.47
N ASP A 36 -11.11 -4.71 13.53
CA ASP A 36 -11.64 -3.36 13.73
C ASP A 36 -10.53 -2.31 13.85
N ASP A 37 -9.44 -2.62 14.55
CA ASP A 37 -8.29 -1.72 14.67
C ASP A 37 -7.56 -1.57 13.33
N GLN A 38 -7.42 -2.66 12.56
CA GLN A 38 -6.87 -2.60 11.20
C GLN A 38 -7.77 -1.78 10.26
N ILE A 39 -9.10 -1.91 10.36
CA ILE A 39 -10.05 -1.11 9.56
C ILE A 39 -9.85 0.39 9.84
N LYS A 40 -9.77 0.80 11.10
CA LYS A 40 -9.56 2.21 11.48
C LYS A 40 -8.22 2.75 10.95
N GLU A 41 -7.16 1.94 11.05
CA GLU A 41 -5.84 2.33 10.54
C GLU A 41 -5.86 2.48 9.01
N TYR A 42 -6.48 1.54 8.28
CA TYR A 42 -6.60 1.63 6.82
C TYR A 42 -7.56 2.73 6.36
N GLU A 43 -8.61 3.03 7.12
CA GLU A 43 -9.50 4.17 6.88
C GLU A 43 -8.71 5.48 6.95
N LYS A 44 -7.91 5.66 8.00
CA LYS A 44 -7.06 6.83 8.14
C LYS A 44 -6.07 6.96 6.96
N ARG A 45 -5.39 5.86 6.61
CA ARG A 45 -4.46 5.84 5.46
C ARG A 45 -5.17 6.13 4.13
N LEU A 46 -6.40 5.64 3.96
CA LEU A 46 -7.21 5.90 2.78
C LEU A 46 -7.56 7.39 2.69
N ILE A 47 -8.04 8.00 3.77
CA ILE A 47 -8.35 9.43 3.82
C ILE A 47 -7.09 10.27 3.57
N GLU A 48 -5.95 9.89 4.14
CA GLU A 48 -4.67 10.56 3.86
C GLU A 48 -4.27 10.44 2.38
N ALA A 49 -4.40 9.25 1.78
CA ALA A 49 -4.11 9.04 0.36
C ALA A 49 -5.06 9.82 -0.54
N GLU A 50 -6.36 9.86 -0.21
CA GLU A 50 -7.36 10.67 -0.90
C GLU A 50 -7.01 12.16 -0.84
N ASN A 51 -6.64 12.65 0.34
CA ASN A 51 -6.22 14.04 0.51
C ASN A 51 -4.94 14.34 -0.28
N ARG A 52 -3.96 13.44 -0.29
CA ARG A 52 -2.74 13.59 -1.11
C ARG A 52 -3.08 13.67 -2.60
N VAL A 53 -3.95 12.79 -3.11
CA VAL A 53 -4.41 12.85 -4.51
C VAL A 53 -5.16 14.15 -4.77
N LYS A 54 -6.09 14.53 -3.90
CA LYS A 54 -6.87 15.78 -4.02
C LYS A 54 -5.97 17.01 -4.07
N ASP A 55 -5.02 17.11 -3.15
CA ASP A 55 -4.08 18.22 -3.06
C ASP A 55 -3.13 18.26 -4.25
N PHE A 56 -2.67 17.10 -4.72
CA PHE A 56 -1.86 16.99 -5.92
C PHE A 56 -2.62 17.48 -7.16
N LYS A 57 -3.88 17.06 -7.32
CA LYS A 57 -4.74 17.51 -8.42
C LYS A 57 -5.01 19.02 -8.34
N ARG A 58 -5.24 19.56 -7.15
CA ARG A 58 -5.47 20.99 -6.92
C ARG A 58 -4.23 21.82 -7.27
N LYS A 59 -3.04 21.39 -6.83
CA LYS A 59 -1.77 22.08 -7.11
C LYS A 59 -1.40 22.03 -8.60
N ASN A 60 -1.76 20.96 -9.30
CA ASN A 60 -1.41 20.72 -10.71
C ASN A 60 -2.60 20.88 -11.67
N ALA A 61 -3.67 21.58 -11.30
CA ALA A 61 -4.95 21.60 -12.05
C ALA A 61 -4.84 22.01 -13.54
N GLY A 62 -3.79 22.75 -13.93
CA GLY A 62 -3.53 23.14 -15.32
C GLY A 62 -2.58 22.20 -16.11
N MET A 63 -2.05 21.16 -15.47
CA MET A 63 -1.03 20.23 -16.01
C MET A 63 -1.49 18.77 -15.93
N MET A 64 -2.79 18.52 -15.72
CA MET A 64 -3.34 17.19 -15.46
C MET A 64 -3.37 16.29 -16.72
N PRO A 65 -3.02 15.00 -16.60
CA PRO A 65 -3.19 14.02 -17.69
C PRO A 65 -4.67 13.88 -18.08
N GLY A 66 -4.94 13.99 -19.38
CA GLY A 66 -6.29 14.09 -19.96
C GLY A 66 -6.45 15.29 -20.89
N SER A 67 -5.73 16.39 -20.62
CA SER A 67 -5.40 17.42 -21.63
C SER A 67 -4.07 17.13 -22.35
N GLY A 68 -3.34 16.10 -21.88
CA GLY A 68 -1.97 15.70 -22.18
C GLY A 68 -1.61 15.41 -23.65
N GLU A 69 -2.45 14.66 -24.36
CA GLU A 69 -2.19 14.29 -25.76
C GLU A 69 -2.08 15.50 -26.71
N ASN A 70 -2.47 16.69 -26.23
CA ASN A 70 -2.37 17.92 -26.99
C ASN A 70 -1.07 18.72 -26.78
N TYR A 71 -0.25 18.50 -25.75
CA TYR A 71 0.91 19.39 -25.52
C TYR A 71 2.06 19.14 -26.50
N PHE A 72 2.38 17.88 -26.78
CA PHE A 72 3.46 17.57 -27.71
C PHE A 72 3.09 17.98 -29.15
N SER A 73 1.82 17.84 -29.52
CA SER A 73 1.30 18.32 -30.80
C SER A 73 1.24 19.86 -30.87
N GLN A 74 0.82 20.54 -29.79
CA GLN A 74 0.90 22.00 -29.67
C GLN A 74 2.34 22.51 -29.74
N LEU A 75 3.28 21.83 -29.09
CA LEU A 75 4.70 22.17 -29.14
C LEU A 75 5.25 22.04 -30.58
N LYS A 76 4.93 20.93 -31.25
CA LYS A 76 5.32 20.72 -32.65
C LYS A 76 4.73 21.80 -33.56
N ALA A 77 3.45 22.16 -33.37
CA ALA A 77 2.80 23.22 -34.12
C ALA A 77 3.44 24.60 -33.86
N ALA A 78 3.71 24.94 -32.59
CA ALA A 78 4.35 26.20 -32.20
C ALA A 78 5.79 26.30 -32.73
N LYS A 79 6.57 25.22 -32.70
CA LYS A 79 7.90 25.15 -33.32
C LYS A 79 7.83 25.38 -34.83
N GLY A 80 6.83 24.79 -35.50
CA GLY A 80 6.58 25.03 -36.91
C GLY A 80 6.27 26.50 -37.22
N GLN A 81 5.39 27.13 -36.43
CA GLN A 81 5.05 28.56 -36.56
C GLN A 81 6.27 29.46 -36.33
N LEU A 82 7.06 29.19 -35.29
CA LEU A 82 8.29 29.92 -35.02
C LEU A 82 9.26 29.83 -36.21
N SER A 83 9.48 28.61 -36.74
CA SER A 83 10.39 28.39 -37.87
C SER A 83 9.96 29.16 -39.12
N VAL A 84 8.66 29.25 -39.40
CA VAL A 84 8.13 30.03 -40.53
C VAL A 84 8.41 31.53 -40.35
N VAL A 85 8.09 32.09 -39.18
CA VAL A 85 8.28 33.53 -38.93
C VAL A 85 9.77 33.91 -38.83
N GLU A 86 10.62 33.03 -38.28
CA GLU A 86 12.07 33.22 -38.28
C GLU A 86 12.65 33.22 -39.72
N LEU A 87 12.14 32.35 -40.59
CA LEU A 87 12.52 32.35 -42.00
C LEU A 87 12.08 33.65 -42.70
N GLU A 88 10.85 34.11 -42.46
CA GLU A 88 10.35 35.39 -42.99
C GLU A 88 11.17 36.59 -42.51
N LEU A 89 11.55 36.61 -41.23
CA LEU A 89 12.41 37.64 -40.66
C LEU A 89 13.78 37.64 -41.34
N LYS A 90 14.38 36.46 -41.51
CA LYS A 90 15.69 36.32 -42.17
C LYS A 90 15.65 36.77 -43.64
N GLN A 91 14.57 36.45 -44.36
CA GLN A 91 14.36 36.93 -45.72
C GLN A 91 14.22 38.46 -45.77
N ALA A 92 13.45 39.05 -44.86
CA ALA A 92 13.28 40.51 -44.78
C ALA A 92 14.59 41.22 -44.42
N GLN A 93 15.40 40.65 -43.51
CA GLN A 93 16.73 41.14 -43.17
C GLN A 93 17.68 41.13 -44.37
N ASN A 94 17.74 40.00 -45.10
CA ASN A 94 18.55 39.89 -46.31
C ASN A 94 18.12 40.94 -47.36
N LEU A 95 16.81 41.14 -47.55
CA LEU A 95 16.27 42.16 -48.47
C LEU A 95 16.66 43.58 -48.03
N ARG A 96 16.55 43.89 -46.73
CA ARG A 96 16.97 45.18 -46.18
C ARG A 96 18.47 45.41 -46.40
N ASP A 97 19.29 44.40 -46.12
CA ASP A 97 20.75 44.48 -46.29
C ASP A 97 21.14 44.68 -47.76
N GLU A 98 20.44 44.02 -48.68
CA GLU A 98 20.57 44.20 -50.12
C GLU A 98 20.22 45.64 -50.55
N LEU A 99 19.02 46.11 -50.18
CA LEU A 99 18.56 47.46 -50.50
C LEU A 99 19.46 48.53 -49.89
N LYS A 100 19.94 48.30 -48.67
CA LYS A 100 20.90 49.20 -48.00
C LYS A 100 22.23 49.24 -48.75
N ARG A 101 22.71 48.10 -49.27
CA ARG A 101 23.93 48.06 -50.09
C ARG A 101 23.73 48.74 -51.44
N GLN A 102 22.57 48.61 -52.08
CA GLN A 102 22.26 49.32 -53.33
C GLN A 102 22.19 50.83 -53.12
N VAL A 103 21.53 51.28 -52.04
CA VAL A 103 21.47 52.71 -51.66
C VAL A 103 22.84 53.28 -51.28
N ALA A 104 23.76 52.46 -50.75
CA ALA A 104 25.11 52.88 -50.39
C ALA A 104 26.16 52.72 -51.52
N GLY A 105 25.94 51.80 -52.45
CA GLY A 105 26.81 51.51 -53.59
C GLY A 105 26.50 52.34 -54.83
N GLU A 106 25.30 52.92 -54.93
CA GLU A 106 25.06 54.12 -55.74
C GLU A 106 25.57 55.34 -54.96
N GLU A 107 26.87 55.63 -55.05
CA GLU A 107 27.29 57.02 -54.85
C GLU A 107 26.49 57.86 -55.85
N PRO A 108 25.92 59.03 -55.44
CA PRO A 108 25.33 59.93 -56.40
C PRO A 108 26.45 60.36 -57.34
N VAL A 109 26.52 59.75 -58.52
CA VAL A 109 27.35 60.22 -59.61
C VAL A 109 26.79 61.60 -59.95
N PHE A 110 27.42 62.64 -59.38
CA PHE A 110 27.39 64.01 -59.88
C PHE A 110 28.08 64.00 -61.24
N GLY A 111 27.44 63.35 -62.20
CA GLY A 111 27.80 63.30 -63.60
C GLY A 111 27.06 64.42 -64.30
N ILE A 112 27.82 65.45 -64.65
CA ILE A 112 27.50 66.53 -65.56
C ILE A 112 26.43 66.10 -66.57
N VAL A 113 25.20 66.58 -66.41
CA VAL A 113 24.18 66.49 -67.46
C VAL A 113 24.52 67.58 -68.49
N PRO A 114 24.62 67.26 -69.79
CA PRO A 114 24.80 68.28 -70.81
C PRO A 114 23.56 69.17 -70.83
N SER A 115 23.80 70.48 -70.75
CA SER A 115 22.80 71.52 -70.97
C SER A 115 22.21 71.41 -72.38
N SER A 116 21.14 70.64 -72.57
CA SER A 116 20.32 70.76 -73.79
C SER A 116 18.96 70.06 -73.67
N VAL A 117 18.08 70.56 -72.81
CA VAL A 117 16.63 70.61 -73.12
C VAL A 117 16.08 71.89 -72.53
N SER A 118 15.83 72.86 -73.40
CA SER A 118 14.91 73.97 -73.12
C SER A 118 13.53 73.38 -72.90
N SER A 119 13.15 73.13 -71.65
CA SER A 119 11.75 72.94 -71.29
C SER A 119 11.30 74.15 -70.50
N VAL A 120 10.34 74.85 -71.09
CA VAL A 120 9.52 75.85 -70.44
C VAL A 120 8.69 75.09 -69.40
N GLY A 121 9.25 74.92 -68.20
CA GLY A 121 8.63 74.23 -67.08
C GLY A 121 8.80 75.07 -65.84
N GLY A 122 7.76 75.82 -65.48
CA GLY A 122 7.74 76.63 -64.28
C GLY A 122 8.05 75.80 -63.03
N MET A 123 8.82 76.41 -62.13
CA MET A 123 9.09 75.96 -60.77
C MET A 123 7.91 75.21 -60.15
N SER A 124 8.05 73.89 -59.92
CA SER A 124 7.03 73.07 -59.27
C SER A 124 6.97 73.41 -57.78
N HIS A 125 5.96 74.17 -57.37
CA HIS A 125 5.63 74.44 -55.99
C HIS A 125 4.74 73.31 -55.44
N PRO A 126 4.80 72.92 -54.15
CA PRO A 126 3.90 71.91 -53.57
C PRO A 126 2.40 72.22 -53.73
N LEU A 127 2.06 73.49 -53.96
CA LEU A 127 0.69 73.93 -54.24
C LEU A 127 0.25 73.63 -55.69
N ASP A 128 1.16 73.32 -56.61
CA ASP A 128 0.86 73.13 -58.04
C ASP A 128 0.07 71.87 -58.29
N SER A 129 0.41 70.78 -57.59
CA SER A 129 -0.36 69.53 -57.65
C SER A 129 -1.79 69.73 -57.14
N ARG A 130 -1.97 70.63 -56.16
CA ARG A 130 -3.26 70.95 -55.56
C ARG A 130 -4.08 71.92 -56.42
N ILE A 131 -3.42 72.85 -57.10
CA ILE A 131 -4.04 73.73 -58.10
C ILE A 131 -4.49 72.88 -59.30
N ALA A 132 -3.65 71.99 -59.82
CA ALA A 132 -4.01 71.09 -60.93
C ALA A 132 -5.18 70.16 -60.58
N ALA A 133 -5.20 69.60 -59.38
CA ALA A 133 -6.33 68.79 -58.92
C ALA A 133 -7.64 69.62 -58.78
N LEU A 134 -7.53 70.90 -58.39
CA LEU A 134 -8.68 71.82 -58.34
C LEU A 134 -9.12 72.28 -59.74
N GLU A 135 -8.20 72.39 -60.70
CA GLU A 135 -8.50 72.66 -62.10
C GLU A 135 -9.31 71.53 -62.71
N GLN A 136 -8.85 70.29 -62.57
CA GLN A 136 -9.60 69.12 -63.04
C GLN A 136 -11.00 69.04 -62.42
N ARG A 137 -11.10 69.34 -61.11
CA ARG A 137 -12.39 69.39 -60.42
C ARG A 137 -13.27 70.53 -60.92
N LEU A 138 -12.70 71.68 -61.28
CA LEU A 138 -13.45 72.80 -61.85
C LEU A 138 -13.99 72.44 -63.24
N ASP A 139 -13.17 71.79 -64.07
CA ASP A 139 -13.56 71.33 -65.41
C ASP A 139 -14.70 70.30 -65.32
N GLU A 140 -14.62 69.35 -64.39
CA GLU A 140 -15.71 68.41 -64.12
C GLU A 140 -17.01 69.09 -63.63
N LEU A 141 -16.89 70.14 -62.81
CA LEU A 141 -18.04 70.90 -62.33
C LEU A 141 -18.66 71.75 -63.43
N LEU A 142 -17.86 72.33 -64.34
CA LEU A 142 -18.33 73.16 -65.46
C LEU A 142 -19.01 72.34 -66.56
N LEU A 143 -18.71 71.04 -66.66
CA LEU A 143 -19.46 70.12 -67.54
C LEU A 143 -20.89 69.85 -67.05
N LYS A 144 -21.17 70.06 -65.75
CA LYS A 144 -22.44 69.71 -65.10
C LYS A 144 -23.22 70.92 -64.61
N TYR A 145 -22.54 72.00 -64.29
CA TYR A 145 -23.09 73.20 -63.67
C TYR A 145 -22.63 74.46 -64.42
N THR A 146 -23.48 75.49 -64.40
CA THR A 146 -23.14 76.79 -64.99
C THR A 146 -22.24 77.60 -64.06
N ASP A 147 -21.58 78.63 -64.58
CA ASP A 147 -20.63 79.48 -63.84
C ASP A 147 -21.19 80.14 -62.57
N LYS A 148 -22.52 80.19 -62.41
CA LYS A 148 -23.21 80.77 -61.24
C LYS A 148 -23.46 79.77 -60.10
N HIS A 149 -23.10 78.50 -60.26
CA HIS A 149 -23.35 77.48 -59.25
C HIS A 149 -22.43 77.67 -58.02
N PRO A 150 -22.94 77.56 -56.78
CA PRO A 150 -22.16 77.78 -55.56
C PRO A 150 -20.85 76.97 -55.51
N ASP A 151 -20.87 75.73 -55.96
CA ASP A 151 -19.69 74.85 -55.94
C ASP A 151 -18.61 75.24 -56.95
N VAL A 152 -18.99 75.77 -58.11
CA VAL A 152 -18.06 76.30 -59.12
C VAL A 152 -17.40 77.58 -58.59
N ILE A 153 -18.19 78.44 -57.94
CA ILE A 153 -17.69 79.67 -57.31
C ILE A 153 -16.70 79.33 -56.19
N ASN A 154 -17.06 78.39 -55.31
CA ASN A 154 -16.20 77.96 -54.20
C ASN A 154 -14.89 77.33 -54.69
N ALA A 155 -14.94 76.48 -55.71
CA ALA A 155 -13.75 75.87 -56.30
C ALA A 155 -12.86 76.93 -56.99
N ARG A 156 -13.45 77.88 -57.71
CA ARG A 156 -12.73 78.98 -58.38
C ARG A 156 -12.06 79.93 -57.38
N GLU A 157 -12.76 80.32 -56.31
CA GLU A 157 -12.20 81.15 -55.24
C GLU A 157 -11.08 80.41 -54.49
N THR A 158 -11.25 79.10 -54.24
CA THR A 158 -10.21 78.28 -53.61
C THR A 158 -8.96 78.18 -54.48
N LYS A 159 -9.12 77.93 -55.78
CA LYS A 159 -8.02 77.93 -56.75
C LYS A 159 -7.28 79.27 -56.75
N LYS A 160 -8.01 80.37 -56.91
CA LYS A 160 -7.46 81.73 -56.93
C LYS A 160 -6.69 82.09 -55.66
N ARG A 161 -7.20 81.66 -54.49
CA ARG A 161 -6.51 81.84 -53.21
C ARG A 161 -5.19 81.07 -53.16
N LEU A 162 -5.16 79.84 -53.67
CA LEU A 162 -3.96 79.01 -53.72
C LEU A 162 -2.93 79.54 -54.72
N GLU A 163 -3.36 80.03 -55.88
CA GLU A 163 -2.49 80.71 -56.86
C GLU A 163 -1.84 81.95 -56.24
N LYS A 164 -2.63 82.79 -55.56
CA LYS A 164 -2.11 83.98 -54.89
C LYS A 164 -1.13 83.65 -53.76
N GLN A 165 -1.35 82.53 -53.06
CA GLN A 165 -0.41 82.05 -52.04
C GLN A 165 0.88 81.54 -52.68
N ARG A 166 0.78 80.73 -53.73
CA ARG A 166 1.91 80.23 -54.51
C ARG A 166 2.78 81.38 -55.02
N ASP A 167 2.18 82.42 -55.59
CA ASP A 167 2.91 83.57 -56.11
C ASP A 167 3.62 84.38 -55.02
N LYS A 168 3.01 84.47 -53.82
CA LYS A 168 3.65 85.09 -52.65
C LYS A 168 4.83 84.26 -52.15
N ASP A 169 4.65 82.94 -52.01
CA ASP A 169 5.69 82.02 -51.54
C ASP A 169 6.88 82.03 -52.52
N LEU A 170 6.61 82.04 -53.83
CA LEU A 170 7.63 82.16 -54.88
C LEU A 170 8.34 83.52 -54.87
N ALA A 171 7.63 84.61 -54.54
CA ALA A 171 8.22 85.95 -54.41
C ALA A 171 9.09 86.09 -53.16
N GLU A 172 8.70 85.49 -52.03
CA GLU A 172 9.48 85.43 -50.80
C GLU A 172 10.72 84.53 -50.94
N MET A 173 10.59 83.39 -51.62
CA MET A 173 11.72 82.54 -51.98
C MET A 173 12.75 83.25 -52.87
N LYS A 174 12.29 84.03 -53.86
CA LYS A 174 13.18 84.84 -54.72
C LYS A 174 13.91 85.95 -53.96
N LYS A 175 13.32 86.51 -52.89
CA LYS A 175 13.94 87.55 -52.06
C LYS A 175 14.94 87.01 -51.05
N THR A 176 14.69 85.81 -50.51
CA THR A 176 15.49 85.23 -49.43
C THR A 176 16.73 84.48 -49.91
N MET A 177 16.78 84.07 -51.19
CA MET A 177 17.93 83.34 -51.74
C MET A 177 18.24 83.73 -53.19
N PRO A 178 19.22 84.63 -53.43
CA PRO A 178 19.63 84.99 -54.80
C PRO A 178 20.30 83.83 -55.57
N ASN A 179 20.75 82.77 -54.88
CA ASN A 179 21.48 81.63 -55.45
C ASN A 179 20.82 80.26 -55.18
N PHE A 180 19.48 80.18 -55.06
CA PHE A 180 18.78 78.89 -54.86
C PHE A 180 18.71 77.99 -56.11
N HIS A 181 19.38 78.35 -57.20
CA HIS A 181 19.33 77.59 -58.46
C HIS A 181 20.09 76.26 -58.45
N GLN A 182 20.76 75.89 -57.35
CA GLN A 182 21.66 74.73 -57.33
C GLN A 182 21.31 73.63 -56.31
N ALA A 183 20.28 73.81 -55.50
CA ALA A 183 19.89 72.85 -54.45
C ALA A 183 18.71 71.92 -54.83
N THR A 184 18.17 72.04 -56.04
CA THR A 184 16.95 71.29 -56.46
C THR A 184 17.22 70.03 -57.28
N GLY A 185 18.48 69.73 -57.61
CA GLY A 185 18.88 68.53 -58.37
C GLY A 185 19.03 67.24 -57.53
N LEU A 186 19.14 67.35 -56.20
CA LEU A 186 19.35 66.19 -55.31
C LEU A 186 18.07 65.38 -55.03
N ASN A 187 16.90 65.87 -55.47
CA ASN A 187 15.60 65.27 -55.19
C ASN A 187 14.94 64.57 -56.39
N GLN A 188 15.64 64.32 -57.51
CA GLN A 188 14.98 63.85 -58.74
C GLN A 188 15.57 62.60 -59.39
N ASN A 189 16.24 61.70 -58.65
CA ASN A 189 16.37 60.33 -59.15
C ASN A 189 15.16 59.49 -58.64
N PRO A 190 14.11 59.28 -59.46
CA PRO A 190 12.95 58.50 -59.05
C PRO A 190 13.30 57.06 -58.63
N VAL A 191 14.40 56.50 -59.14
CA VAL A 191 14.90 55.18 -58.74
C VAL A 191 15.43 55.21 -57.30
N TYR A 192 16.17 56.23 -56.91
CA TYR A 192 16.70 56.38 -55.55
C TYR A 192 15.59 56.61 -54.52
N GLN A 193 14.57 57.41 -54.87
CA GLN A 193 13.38 57.58 -54.03
C GLN A 193 12.63 56.25 -53.85
N GLN A 194 12.46 55.49 -54.94
CA GLN A 194 11.83 54.18 -54.89
C GLN A 194 12.63 53.18 -54.01
N LEU A 195 13.97 53.17 -54.12
CA LEU A 195 14.84 52.35 -53.28
C LEU A 195 14.71 52.73 -51.79
N LYS A 196 14.73 54.02 -51.44
CA LYS A 196 14.51 54.47 -50.06
C LYS A 196 13.15 54.06 -49.51
N ILE A 197 12.09 54.17 -50.31
CA ILE A 197 10.75 53.71 -49.92
C ILE A 197 10.76 52.21 -49.66
N SER A 198 11.35 51.41 -50.57
CA SER A 198 11.44 49.95 -50.41
C SER A 198 12.27 49.54 -49.19
N LEU A 199 13.34 50.28 -48.89
CA LEU A 199 14.17 50.07 -47.70
C LEU A 199 13.36 50.35 -46.43
N SER A 200 12.64 51.46 -46.37
CA SER A 200 11.77 51.80 -45.24
C SER A 200 10.66 50.77 -45.05
N GLN A 201 10.07 50.25 -46.14
CA GLN A 201 9.08 49.17 -46.09
C GLN A 201 9.68 47.87 -45.54
N ALA A 202 10.90 47.50 -45.97
CA ALA A 202 11.61 46.33 -45.45
C ALA A 202 11.94 46.48 -43.95
N GLU A 203 12.39 47.66 -43.52
CA GLU A 203 12.66 47.97 -42.11
C GLU A 203 11.38 47.92 -41.26
N ALA A 204 10.27 48.48 -41.75
CA ALA A 204 8.98 48.38 -41.08
C ALA A 204 8.50 46.91 -40.97
N LYS A 205 8.74 46.09 -42.01
CA LYS A 205 8.42 44.66 -41.98
C LYS A 205 9.27 43.92 -40.93
N ILE A 206 10.57 44.19 -40.85
CA ILE A 206 11.44 43.63 -39.81
C ILE A 206 10.98 44.06 -38.42
N ALA A 207 10.67 45.35 -38.23
CA ALA A 207 10.18 45.88 -36.96
C ALA A 207 8.86 45.24 -36.51
N GLY A 208 7.99 44.84 -37.44
CA GLY A 208 6.78 44.07 -37.15
C GLY A 208 7.01 42.58 -36.89
N LEU A 209 7.99 41.96 -37.57
CA LEU A 209 8.30 40.54 -37.42
C LEU A 209 9.09 40.22 -36.14
N LEU A 210 9.94 41.13 -35.67
CA LEU A 210 10.77 40.93 -34.48
C LEU A 210 9.95 40.64 -33.20
N PRO A 211 8.94 41.45 -32.81
CA PRO A 211 8.07 41.15 -31.67
C PRO A 211 7.38 39.80 -31.81
N ARG A 212 6.98 39.45 -33.04
CA ARG A 212 6.26 38.20 -33.34
C ARG A 212 7.16 36.97 -33.17
N VAL A 213 8.41 37.03 -33.61
CA VAL A 213 9.41 35.97 -33.35
C VAL A 213 9.62 35.80 -31.85
N ASN A 214 9.77 36.89 -31.11
CA ASN A 214 9.98 36.84 -29.66
C ASN A 214 8.78 36.20 -28.94
N GLU A 215 7.55 36.56 -29.33
CA GLU A 215 6.33 35.97 -28.78
C GLU A 215 6.26 34.45 -29.04
N TYR A 216 6.47 34.01 -30.30
CA TYR A 216 6.48 32.59 -30.63
C TYR A 216 7.59 31.82 -29.92
N ARG A 217 8.77 32.44 -29.77
CA ARG A 217 9.90 31.84 -29.07
C ARG A 217 9.62 31.63 -27.58
N GLU A 218 9.05 32.64 -26.92
CA GLU A 218 8.60 32.50 -25.53
C GLU A 218 7.49 31.44 -25.38
N ASN A 219 6.55 31.39 -26.33
CA ASN A 219 5.51 30.37 -26.32
C ASN A 219 6.08 28.94 -26.48
N VAL A 220 7.03 28.75 -27.41
CA VAL A 220 7.74 27.47 -27.57
C VAL A 220 8.47 27.10 -26.29
N LYS A 221 9.25 28.01 -25.70
CA LYS A 221 10.00 27.77 -24.45
C LYS A 221 9.09 27.37 -23.28
N ARG A 222 7.92 28.03 -23.17
CA ARG A 222 6.90 27.69 -22.18
C ARG A 222 6.35 26.27 -22.42
N LEU A 223 6.04 25.92 -23.66
CA LEU A 223 5.54 24.58 -24.02
C LEU A 223 6.60 23.49 -23.86
N GLU A 224 7.89 23.78 -24.09
CA GLU A 224 9.00 22.85 -23.83
C GLU A 224 9.09 22.52 -22.34
N THR A 225 9.09 23.56 -21.48
CA THR A 225 9.09 23.38 -20.02
C THR A 225 7.91 22.51 -19.55
N LEU A 226 6.73 22.71 -20.14
CA LEU A 226 5.55 21.88 -19.84
C LEU A 226 5.73 20.44 -20.34
N ALA A 227 6.24 20.25 -21.56
CA ALA A 227 6.46 18.93 -22.14
C ALA A 227 7.46 18.09 -21.32
N ASP A 228 8.46 18.74 -20.70
CA ASP A 228 9.44 18.07 -19.84
C ASP A 228 8.89 17.74 -18.44
N THR A 229 8.00 18.58 -17.89
CA THR A 229 7.51 18.42 -16.52
C THR A 229 6.25 17.57 -16.41
N ILE A 230 5.38 17.57 -17.41
CA ILE A 230 4.13 16.81 -17.42
C ILE A 230 4.36 15.31 -17.19
N PRO A 231 5.29 14.61 -17.88
CA PRO A 231 5.51 13.19 -17.67
C PRO A 231 5.84 12.84 -16.21
N GLN A 232 6.58 13.71 -15.52
CA GLN A 232 6.88 13.54 -14.10
C GLN A 232 5.62 13.70 -13.24
N ILE A 233 4.79 14.71 -13.51
CA ILE A 233 3.51 14.94 -12.83
C ILE A 233 2.56 13.75 -13.06
N GLU A 234 2.52 13.18 -14.26
CA GLU A 234 1.72 12.01 -14.59
C GLU A 234 2.19 10.77 -13.83
N ALA A 235 3.52 10.54 -13.76
CA ALA A 235 4.10 9.45 -13.00
C ALA A 235 3.78 9.57 -11.51
N ASP A 236 3.91 10.76 -10.94
CA ASP A 236 3.60 11.04 -9.54
C ASP A 236 2.10 10.84 -9.25
N LEU A 237 1.22 11.35 -10.12
CA LEU A 237 -0.23 11.13 -9.99
C LEU A 237 -0.58 9.64 -10.06
N LYS A 238 0.07 8.88 -10.96
CA LYS A 238 -0.12 7.44 -11.09
C LYS A 238 0.32 6.70 -9.83
N ASN A 239 1.44 7.09 -9.23
CA ASN A 239 1.90 6.54 -7.96
C ASN A 239 0.92 6.83 -6.83
N LEU A 240 0.45 8.07 -6.69
CA LEU A 240 -0.54 8.45 -5.69
C LEU A 240 -1.87 7.70 -5.87
N ASN A 241 -2.33 7.53 -7.12
CA ASN A 241 -3.52 6.73 -7.42
C ASN A 241 -3.31 5.24 -7.09
N ARG A 242 -2.12 4.69 -7.32
CA ARG A 242 -1.81 3.31 -6.95
C ARG A 242 -1.92 3.12 -5.43
N ASP A 243 -1.33 4.02 -4.66
CA ASP A 243 -1.37 3.97 -3.20
C ASP A 243 -2.80 4.11 -2.67
N TYR A 244 -3.58 5.06 -3.23
CA TYR A 244 -5.01 5.19 -2.97
C TYR A 244 -5.76 3.88 -3.23
N ASN A 245 -5.57 3.28 -4.41
CA ASN A 245 -6.26 2.05 -4.80
C ASN A 245 -5.87 0.85 -3.93
N ILE A 246 -4.61 0.75 -3.49
CA ILE A 246 -4.16 -0.30 -2.57
C ILE A 246 -4.84 -0.13 -1.21
N ASN A 247 -4.83 1.07 -0.64
CA ASN A 247 -5.47 1.34 0.65
C ASN A 247 -6.98 1.10 0.59
N LYS A 248 -7.63 1.54 -0.49
CA LYS A 248 -9.06 1.30 -0.74
C LYS A 248 -9.38 -0.18 -0.78
N ARG A 249 -8.64 -0.96 -1.59
CA ARG A 249 -8.85 -2.40 -1.71
C ARG A 249 -8.64 -3.12 -0.38
N ASN A 250 -7.59 -2.78 0.37
CA ASN A 250 -7.32 -3.39 1.68
C ASN A 250 -8.43 -3.05 2.68
N TYR A 251 -8.89 -1.80 2.71
CA TYR A 251 -10.01 -1.36 3.53
C TYR A 251 -11.30 -2.14 3.20
N GLU A 252 -11.66 -2.22 1.91
CA GLU A 252 -12.83 -2.99 1.44
C GLU A 252 -12.71 -4.48 1.79
N GLN A 253 -11.52 -5.06 1.65
CA GLN A 253 -11.28 -6.46 2.01
C GLN A 253 -11.44 -6.69 3.53
N LEU A 254 -10.95 -5.79 4.37
CA LEU A 254 -11.11 -5.87 5.82
C LEU A 254 -12.58 -5.71 6.24
N LEU A 255 -13.30 -4.78 5.62
CA LEU A 255 -14.75 -4.63 5.83
C LEU A 255 -15.51 -5.92 5.47
N SER A 256 -15.19 -6.52 4.32
CA SER A 256 -15.77 -7.80 3.90
C SER A 256 -15.46 -8.90 4.91
N ARG A 257 -14.21 -9.03 5.36
CA ARG A 257 -13.82 -10.02 6.39
C ARG A 257 -14.55 -9.81 7.71
N ARG A 258 -14.74 -8.56 8.14
CA ARG A 258 -15.50 -8.23 9.35
C ARG A 258 -16.95 -8.70 9.23
N GLU A 259 -17.58 -8.43 8.08
CA GLU A 259 -18.97 -8.85 7.87
C GLU A 259 -19.09 -10.37 7.78
N SER A 260 -18.15 -11.06 7.12
CA SER A 260 -18.09 -12.52 7.12
C SER A 260 -17.91 -13.09 8.53
N ALA A 261 -16.99 -12.55 9.34
CA ALA A 261 -16.79 -12.96 10.72
C ALA A 261 -18.04 -12.74 11.58
N ARG A 262 -18.73 -11.60 11.39
CA ARG A 262 -19.99 -11.29 12.07
C ARG A 262 -21.12 -12.26 11.66
N LEU A 263 -21.18 -12.65 10.40
CA LEU A 263 -22.15 -13.63 9.91
C LEU A 263 -21.84 -15.02 10.49
N SER A 264 -20.56 -15.42 10.54
CA SER A 264 -20.12 -16.65 11.20
C SER A 264 -20.46 -16.65 12.68
N GLU A 265 -20.20 -15.57 13.41
CA GLU A 265 -20.59 -15.42 14.83
C GLU A 265 -22.10 -15.57 15.02
N ARG A 266 -22.91 -14.95 14.14
CA ARG A 266 -24.36 -15.11 14.16
C ARG A 266 -24.80 -16.55 13.86
N ALA A 267 -24.17 -17.20 12.88
CA ALA A 267 -24.44 -18.60 12.55
C ALA A 267 -24.09 -19.54 13.71
N GLU A 268 -22.94 -19.35 14.35
CA GLU A 268 -22.49 -20.09 15.54
C GLU A 268 -23.42 -19.86 16.73
N SER A 269 -23.79 -18.60 17.00
CA SER A 269 -24.72 -18.24 18.09
C SER A 269 -26.15 -18.73 17.85
N SER A 270 -26.54 -18.91 16.59
CA SER A 270 -27.82 -19.53 16.20
C SER A 270 -27.73 -21.06 16.20
N ALA A 271 -26.51 -21.61 16.05
CA ALA A 271 -26.16 -23.02 16.18
C ALA A 271 -25.77 -23.37 17.62
N ASP A 272 -26.68 -23.07 18.56
CA ASP A 272 -26.63 -23.37 20.00
C ASP A 272 -26.59 -24.90 20.33
N ASP A 273 -26.13 -25.72 19.37
CA ASP A 273 -26.26 -27.18 19.32
C ASP A 273 -24.93 -27.94 19.12
N VAL A 274 -23.78 -27.27 18.96
CA VAL A 274 -22.48 -27.92 19.22
C VAL A 274 -22.17 -27.86 20.72
N LYS A 275 -23.13 -28.30 21.52
CA LYS A 275 -22.85 -28.75 22.88
C LYS A 275 -22.04 -30.02 22.69
N PHE A 276 -20.83 -30.10 23.26
CA PHE A 276 -20.22 -31.40 23.52
C PHE A 276 -21.23 -32.20 24.34
N ARG A 277 -22.05 -33.01 23.67
CA ARG A 277 -23.12 -33.76 24.32
C ARG A 277 -22.44 -34.95 24.95
N VAL A 278 -22.43 -35.00 26.27
CA VAL A 278 -21.96 -36.16 27.00
C VAL A 278 -22.88 -37.33 26.64
N ILE A 279 -22.40 -38.22 25.77
CA ILE A 279 -23.19 -39.37 25.29
C ILE A 279 -23.33 -40.40 26.41
N ASP A 280 -22.24 -40.66 27.14
CA ASP A 280 -22.24 -41.54 28.31
C ASP A 280 -21.51 -40.86 29.49
N PRO A 281 -22.23 -40.50 30.57
CA PRO A 281 -21.63 -39.87 31.73
C PRO A 281 -20.83 -40.88 32.57
N PRO A 282 -19.79 -40.44 33.29
CA PRO A 282 -18.99 -41.32 34.14
C PRO A 282 -19.86 -41.96 35.23
N ARG A 283 -19.74 -43.27 35.39
CA ARG A 283 -20.43 -44.07 36.42
C ARG A 283 -19.43 -44.60 37.44
N ALA A 284 -19.88 -44.74 38.68
CA ALA A 284 -19.13 -45.45 39.71
C ALA A 284 -19.07 -46.94 39.35
N ALA A 285 -17.89 -47.53 39.33
CA ALA A 285 -17.74 -48.98 39.16
C ALA A 285 -18.32 -49.71 40.37
N PHE A 286 -19.16 -50.73 40.13
CA PHE A 286 -19.77 -51.54 41.19
C PHE A 286 -18.80 -52.57 41.77
N GLU A 287 -17.77 -52.94 41.02
CA GLU A 287 -16.77 -53.94 41.41
C GLU A 287 -15.39 -53.30 41.62
N PRO A 288 -14.63 -53.72 42.66
CA PRO A 288 -13.28 -53.24 42.90
C PRO A 288 -12.31 -53.79 41.84
N ILE A 289 -11.58 -52.88 41.18
CA ILE A 289 -10.68 -53.20 40.05
C ILE A 289 -9.31 -53.75 40.52
N GLY A 290 -9.01 -53.81 41.82
CA GLY A 290 -7.80 -54.51 42.28
C GLY A 290 -7.64 -54.71 43.78
N PRO A 291 -6.55 -55.36 44.22
CA PRO A 291 -5.87 -56.49 43.56
C PRO A 291 -6.70 -57.78 43.67
N ASN A 292 -6.35 -58.82 42.90
CA ASN A 292 -7.03 -60.12 42.94
C ASN A 292 -6.87 -60.75 44.34
N ARG A 293 -7.89 -60.60 45.18
CA ARG A 293 -7.85 -60.97 46.60
C ARG A 293 -7.54 -62.45 46.86
N PRO A 294 -8.14 -63.44 46.18
CA PRO A 294 -7.80 -64.84 46.40
C PRO A 294 -6.36 -65.19 45.99
N LEU A 295 -5.80 -64.50 44.99
CA LEU A 295 -4.39 -64.63 44.64
C LEU A 295 -3.50 -64.10 45.77
N PHE A 296 -3.83 -62.93 46.33
CA PHE A 296 -3.08 -62.33 47.43
C PHE A 296 -3.12 -63.19 48.70
N GLU A 297 -4.30 -63.69 49.09
CA GLU A 297 -4.47 -64.60 50.22
C GLU A 297 -3.65 -65.88 50.06
N SER A 298 -3.65 -66.46 48.86
CA SER A 298 -2.86 -67.66 48.54
C SER A 298 -1.36 -67.42 48.69
N VAL A 299 -0.87 -66.25 48.24
CA VAL A 299 0.54 -65.87 48.38
C VAL A 299 0.92 -65.67 49.85
N VAL A 300 0.05 -65.06 50.65
CA VAL A 300 0.27 -64.85 52.10
C VAL A 300 0.33 -66.19 52.84
N LEU A 301 -0.57 -67.12 52.54
CA LEU A 301 -0.58 -68.46 53.14
C LEU A 301 0.73 -69.21 52.83
N LEU A 302 1.13 -69.24 51.56
CA LEU A 302 2.35 -69.91 51.12
C LEU A 302 3.59 -69.27 51.76
N GLY A 303 3.64 -67.93 51.79
CA GLY A 303 4.70 -67.18 52.44
C GLY A 303 4.80 -67.50 53.94
N GLY A 304 3.68 -67.58 54.64
CA GLY A 304 3.64 -67.95 56.06
C GLY A 304 4.14 -69.37 56.34
N LEU A 305 3.78 -70.35 55.50
CA LEU A 305 4.28 -71.73 55.60
C LEU A 305 5.80 -71.79 55.37
N VAL A 306 6.29 -71.14 54.32
CA VAL A 306 7.73 -71.07 54.01
C VAL A 306 8.50 -70.40 55.15
N ALA A 307 7.99 -69.29 55.68
CA ALA A 307 8.59 -68.60 56.83
C ALA A 307 8.62 -69.48 58.09
N GLY A 308 7.54 -70.23 58.37
CA GLY A 308 7.48 -71.16 59.50
C GLY A 308 8.50 -72.30 59.39
N VAL A 309 8.66 -72.89 58.20
CA VAL A 309 9.69 -73.91 57.93
C VAL A 309 11.10 -73.33 58.09
N ALA A 310 11.35 -72.15 57.52
CA ALA A 310 12.63 -71.47 57.64
C ALA A 310 12.97 -71.15 59.10
N PHE A 311 11.97 -70.72 59.90
CA PHE A 311 12.15 -70.46 61.33
C PHE A 311 12.43 -71.73 62.13
N ALA A 312 11.74 -72.84 61.84
CA ALA A 312 12.01 -74.13 62.47
C ALA A 312 13.43 -74.65 62.12
N PHE A 313 13.85 -74.49 60.86
CA PHE A 313 15.20 -74.82 60.42
C PHE A 313 16.25 -73.95 61.13
N PHE A 314 15.99 -72.65 61.26
CA PHE A 314 16.84 -71.72 62.00
C PHE A 314 16.99 -72.10 63.48
N LEU A 315 15.89 -72.48 64.15
CA LEU A 315 15.92 -73.01 65.52
C LEU A 315 16.76 -74.29 65.63
N SER A 316 16.75 -75.15 64.61
CA SER A 316 17.57 -76.36 64.57
C SER A 316 19.07 -76.06 64.45
N LEU A 317 19.47 -74.94 63.84
CA LEU A 317 20.88 -74.52 63.75
C LEU A 317 21.42 -74.04 65.10
N ILE A 318 20.58 -73.44 65.95
CA ILE A 318 20.99 -72.89 67.26
C ILE A 318 21.22 -74.00 68.31
N LYS A 319 20.60 -75.18 68.16
CA LYS A 319 20.79 -76.34 69.05
C LYS A 319 21.24 -77.58 68.27
N PRO A 320 22.53 -77.71 67.93
CA PRO A 320 23.03 -78.96 67.36
C PRO A 320 22.92 -80.08 68.41
N MET A 321 21.90 -80.93 68.28
CA MET A 321 21.75 -82.16 69.06
C MET A 321 22.21 -83.34 68.20
N PHE A 322 23.08 -84.20 68.76
CA PHE A 322 23.49 -85.43 68.08
C PHE A 322 22.40 -86.48 68.23
N ASP A 323 21.55 -86.64 67.22
CA ASP A 323 20.39 -87.56 67.26
C ASP A 323 20.76 -89.03 67.07
N THR A 324 22.00 -89.34 66.67
CA THR A 324 22.42 -90.70 66.37
C THR A 324 23.86 -90.92 66.84
N PRO A 325 24.17 -92.05 67.50
CA PRO A 325 25.53 -92.35 67.95
C PRO A 325 26.54 -92.32 66.80
N LYS A 326 26.13 -92.73 65.59
CA LYS A 326 26.95 -92.68 64.38
C LYS A 326 27.39 -91.24 64.02
N ARG A 327 26.49 -90.26 64.09
CA ARG A 327 26.82 -88.84 63.84
C ARG A 327 27.77 -88.28 64.89
N LEU A 328 27.61 -88.70 66.15
CA LEU A 328 28.54 -88.32 67.22
C LEU A 328 29.95 -88.86 66.92
N GLN A 329 30.07 -90.14 66.55
CA GLN A 329 31.34 -90.76 66.20
C GLN A 329 32.02 -90.10 64.99
N GLU A 330 31.26 -89.76 63.95
CA GLU A 330 31.80 -89.08 62.75
C GLU A 330 32.37 -87.69 63.08
N VAL A 331 31.73 -86.94 63.99
CA VAL A 331 32.17 -85.59 64.37
C VAL A 331 33.29 -85.61 65.42
N THR A 332 33.21 -86.50 66.42
CA THR A 332 34.20 -86.55 67.51
C THR A 332 35.38 -87.47 67.23
N GLN A 333 35.30 -88.32 66.19
CA GLN A 333 36.29 -89.35 65.85
C GLN A 333 36.60 -90.34 66.99
N MET A 334 35.66 -90.48 67.94
CA MET A 334 35.80 -91.38 69.09
C MET A 334 34.76 -92.50 69.03
N PRO A 335 35.13 -93.76 69.38
CA PRO A 335 34.19 -94.87 69.40
C PRO A 335 33.14 -94.68 70.50
N VAL A 336 31.86 -94.79 70.14
CA VAL A 336 30.76 -94.73 71.11
C VAL A 336 30.66 -96.08 71.83
N LEU A 337 31.06 -96.11 73.11
CA LEU A 337 31.11 -97.33 73.93
C LEU A 337 29.73 -97.91 74.27
N GLY A 338 28.67 -97.12 74.14
CA GLY A 338 27.28 -97.53 74.34
C GLY A 338 26.34 -96.32 74.34
N TYR A 339 25.06 -96.55 74.07
CA TYR A 339 24.02 -95.52 74.20
C TYR A 339 22.85 -96.08 75.01
N VAL A 340 22.24 -95.23 75.83
CA VAL A 340 21.03 -95.58 76.57
C VAL A 340 19.86 -94.97 75.83
N SER A 341 18.98 -95.82 75.30
CA SER A 341 17.72 -95.32 74.74
C SER A 341 16.88 -94.71 75.85
N ARG A 342 16.33 -93.53 75.61
CA ARG A 342 15.40 -92.89 76.55
C ARG A 342 14.19 -93.81 76.78
N VAL A 343 14.00 -94.27 78.01
CA VAL A 343 12.79 -95.01 78.42
C VAL A 343 11.71 -94.00 78.76
N TRP A 344 10.70 -93.89 77.90
CA TRP A 344 9.63 -92.91 78.05
C TRP A 344 8.71 -93.23 79.23
N THR A 345 8.55 -92.27 80.14
CA THR A 345 7.56 -92.38 81.22
C THR A 345 6.12 -92.21 80.70
N PRO A 346 5.10 -92.74 81.39
CA PRO A 346 3.70 -92.55 80.99
C PRO A 346 3.29 -91.07 80.87
N ARG A 347 3.85 -90.19 81.72
CA ARG A 347 3.61 -88.74 81.69
C ARG A 347 4.18 -88.08 80.44
N GLU A 348 5.40 -88.45 80.03
CA GLU A 348 6.03 -87.92 78.81
C GLU A 348 5.33 -88.41 77.53
N LYS A 349 4.88 -89.67 77.49
CA LYS A 349 4.06 -90.18 76.37
C LYS A 349 2.77 -89.38 76.20
N LYS A 350 2.10 -89.01 77.30
CA LYS A 350 0.90 -88.17 77.26
C LYS A 350 1.20 -86.76 76.77
N ARG A 351 2.29 -86.12 77.26
CA ARG A 351 2.71 -84.79 76.82
C ARG A 351 3.04 -84.73 75.33
N ARG A 352 3.82 -85.70 74.82
CA ARG A 352 4.14 -85.80 73.39
C ARG A 352 2.89 -86.01 72.53
N ARG A 353 1.94 -86.83 72.98
CA ARG A 353 0.64 -86.97 72.29
C ARG A 353 -0.11 -85.65 72.26
N LEU A 354 -0.16 -84.92 73.36
CA LEU A 354 -0.79 -83.60 73.41
C LEU A 354 -0.11 -82.59 72.47
N GLU A 355 1.23 -82.57 72.40
CA GLU A 355 1.98 -81.68 71.48
C GLU A 355 1.69 -81.99 70.00
N ILE A 356 1.64 -83.27 69.63
CA ILE A 356 1.28 -83.69 68.27
C ILE A 356 -0.17 -83.34 67.96
N ILE A 357 -1.09 -83.58 68.90
CA ILE A 357 -2.50 -83.20 68.75
C ILE A 357 -2.63 -81.68 68.61
N SER A 358 -1.94 -80.88 69.45
CA SER A 358 -1.99 -79.43 69.35
C SER A 358 -1.44 -78.90 68.03
N PHE A 359 -0.36 -79.50 67.51
CA PHE A 359 0.16 -79.14 66.19
C PHE A 359 -0.86 -79.44 65.08
N GLY A 360 -1.49 -80.62 65.13
CA GLY A 360 -2.56 -80.98 64.19
C GLY A 360 -3.77 -80.04 64.27
N VAL A 361 -4.18 -79.66 65.48
CA VAL A 361 -5.31 -78.74 65.71
C VAL A 361 -5.00 -77.34 65.18
N VAL A 362 -3.80 -76.80 65.43
CA VAL A 362 -3.39 -75.48 64.91
C VAL A 362 -3.29 -75.48 63.39
N GLY A 363 -2.73 -76.54 62.79
CA GLY A 363 -2.68 -76.69 61.34
C GLY A 363 -4.07 -76.76 60.71
N LEU A 364 -4.99 -77.52 61.32
CA LEU A 364 -6.38 -77.61 60.88
C LEU A 364 -7.09 -76.24 61.00
N ALA A 365 -6.90 -75.53 62.11
CA ALA A 365 -7.49 -74.21 62.32
C ALA A 365 -7.03 -73.19 61.27
N LEU A 366 -5.75 -73.22 60.90
CA LEU A 366 -5.19 -72.35 59.86
C LEU A 366 -5.79 -72.65 58.48
N LEU A 367 -5.95 -73.93 58.12
CA LEU A 367 -6.62 -74.32 56.87
C LEU A 367 -8.09 -73.89 56.86
N LEU A 368 -8.80 -74.08 57.97
CA LEU A 368 -10.20 -73.66 58.11
C LEU A 368 -10.35 -72.14 57.97
N LEU A 369 -9.45 -71.35 58.59
CA LEU A 369 -9.45 -69.90 58.45
C LEU A 369 -9.21 -69.46 57.00
N PHE A 370 -8.24 -70.08 56.31
CA PHE A 370 -7.97 -69.80 54.90
C PHE A 370 -9.17 -70.14 54.03
N THR A 371 -9.75 -71.34 54.17
CA THR A 371 -10.94 -71.72 53.40
C THR A 371 -12.14 -70.83 53.73
N GLY A 372 -12.29 -70.42 55.00
CA GLY A 372 -13.35 -69.52 55.45
C GLY A 372 -13.25 -68.16 54.79
N MET A 373 -12.06 -67.54 54.80
CA MET A 373 -11.83 -66.26 54.11
C MET A 373 -12.09 -66.39 52.61
N LEU A 374 -11.53 -67.41 51.97
CA LEU A 374 -11.71 -67.63 50.53
C LEU A 374 -13.18 -67.84 50.15
N THR A 375 -13.98 -68.51 50.99
CA THR A 375 -15.42 -68.65 50.78
C THR A 375 -16.20 -67.35 50.97
N ILE A 376 -15.82 -66.52 51.96
CA ILE A 376 -16.44 -65.21 52.18
C ILE A 376 -16.20 -64.32 50.96
N GLU A 377 -15.00 -64.36 50.39
CA GLU A 377 -14.64 -63.57 49.21
C GLU A 377 -15.34 -64.07 47.93
N LEU A 378 -15.41 -65.39 47.71
CA LEU A 378 -16.13 -65.98 46.57
C LEU A 378 -17.64 -65.73 46.61
N MET A 379 -18.22 -65.56 47.79
CA MET A 379 -19.64 -65.26 47.97
C MET A 379 -19.94 -63.75 47.94
N GLU A 380 -18.95 -62.89 47.68
CA GLU A 380 -19.07 -61.43 47.69
C GLU A 380 -19.75 -60.87 48.95
N ILE A 381 -19.59 -61.56 50.09
CA ILE A 381 -20.18 -61.13 51.35
C ILE A 381 -19.32 -60.00 51.89
N ASP A 382 -19.83 -58.77 51.77
CA ASP A 382 -19.15 -57.59 52.31
C ASP A 382 -19.24 -57.59 53.84
N LEU A 383 -18.30 -58.30 54.46
CA LEU A 383 -18.24 -58.52 55.90
C LEU A 383 -18.16 -57.19 56.67
N MET A 384 -17.54 -56.17 56.07
CA MET A 384 -17.43 -54.83 56.64
C MET A 384 -18.78 -54.10 56.63
N ALA A 385 -19.59 -54.24 55.58
CA ALA A 385 -20.95 -53.68 55.56
C ALA A 385 -21.85 -54.36 56.61
N SER A 386 -21.74 -55.70 56.74
CA SER A 386 -22.50 -56.49 57.72
C SER A 386 -22.10 -56.21 59.18
N ILE A 387 -20.84 -55.93 59.46
CA ILE A 387 -20.38 -55.61 60.83
C ILE A 387 -20.76 -54.18 61.18
N LYS A 388 -20.61 -53.23 60.25
CA LYS A 388 -20.98 -51.84 60.46
C LYS A 388 -22.49 -51.64 60.64
N SER A 389 -23.32 -52.47 60.01
CA SER A 389 -24.77 -52.47 60.22
C SER A 389 -25.21 -53.11 61.55
N ARG A 390 -24.34 -53.87 62.21
CA ARG A 390 -24.63 -54.50 63.52
C ARG A 390 -24.02 -53.77 64.71
N LEU A 391 -23.04 -52.89 64.47
CA LEU A 391 -22.39 -52.03 65.46
C LEU A 391 -22.84 -50.56 65.42
N GLY A 392 -23.80 -50.23 64.55
CA GLY A 392 -24.43 -48.92 64.45
C GLY A 392 -25.71 -48.83 65.27
#